data_AF-A0A2L0F4S0-F1
#
_entry.id   AF-A0A2L0F4S0-F1
#
_cell.length_a   1.000
_cell.length_b   1.000
_cell.length_c   1.000
_cell.angle_alpha   90.00
_cell.angle_beta   90.00
_cell.angle_gamma   90.00
#
_symmetry.space_group_name_H-M   'P 1'
#
loop_
_entity.id
_entity.type
_entity.pdbx_description
1 polymer ?
#
loop_
_entity_poly.entity_id
_entity_poly.type
_entity_poly.pdbx_seq_one_letter_code
_entity_poly.pdbx_strand_id
1 'polypeptide(L)'
;MAINEHARIRLAIIQRKYGPRLAQGTSGFDVPDRRGRFNADFRRILADIIVPTFKAIGDELAASGHTYRIEHDVGEQTPSLEFHILLRGVPADANNLIRLFSRADAEGDGEVIAEVNVGQTLTELTRFRVLSRITQDVTEQMCVDAIEHVFACNAR
;
A
#
# COMPACT_ATOMS: atom_id res chain seq x y z
N MET A 1 -4.62 -54.02 -3.27
CA MET A 1 -5.49 -54.08 -2.07
C MET A 1 -6.47 -52.92 -2.12
N ALA A 2 -7.76 -53.17 -1.95
CA ALA A 2 -8.77 -52.11 -1.96
C ALA A 2 -8.72 -51.33 -0.64
N ILE A 3 -8.79 -50.00 -0.71
CA ILE A 3 -8.82 -49.14 0.47
C ILE A 3 -10.10 -49.41 1.28
N ASN A 4 -10.01 -49.35 2.61
CA ASN A 4 -11.15 -49.56 3.51
C ASN A 4 -12.26 -48.51 3.23
N GLU A 5 -13.51 -48.94 3.26
CA GLU A 5 -14.73 -48.13 3.02
C GLU A 5 -14.74 -46.82 3.84
N HIS A 6 -14.29 -46.87 5.10
CA HIS A 6 -14.19 -45.69 5.94
C HIS A 6 -13.18 -44.65 5.41
N ALA A 7 -12.07 -45.11 4.82
CA ALA A 7 -11.10 -44.24 4.18
C ALA A 7 -11.68 -43.63 2.90
N ARG A 8 -12.45 -44.41 2.12
CA ARG A 8 -13.14 -43.93 0.92
C ARG A 8 -14.14 -42.81 1.23
N ILE A 9 -14.94 -42.97 2.30
CA ILE A 9 -15.91 -41.96 2.74
C ILE A 9 -15.19 -40.68 3.20
N ARG A 10 -14.12 -40.81 4.02
CA ARG A 10 -13.34 -39.65 4.46
C ARG A 10 -12.71 -38.90 3.29
N LEU A 11 -12.18 -39.61 2.29
CA LEU A 11 -11.62 -39.00 1.08
C LEU A 11 -12.69 -38.27 0.27
N ALA A 12 -13.88 -38.84 0.12
CA ALA A 12 -15.00 -38.18 -0.56
C ALA A 12 -15.44 -36.90 0.15
N ILE A 13 -15.45 -36.89 1.49
CA ILE A 13 -15.75 -35.69 2.29
C ILE A 13 -14.67 -34.63 2.12
N ILE A 14 -13.38 -35.02 2.16
CA ILE A 14 -12.25 -34.10 1.94
C ILE A 14 -12.31 -33.50 0.54
N GLN A 15 -12.52 -34.33 -0.50
CA GLN A 15 -12.65 -33.87 -1.88
C GLN A 15 -13.86 -32.96 -2.07
N ARG A 16 -14.99 -33.23 -1.43
CA ARG A 16 -16.17 -32.34 -1.51
C ARG A 16 -15.94 -31.01 -0.80
N LYS A 17 -15.24 -31.01 0.34
CA LYS A 17 -15.02 -29.83 1.19
C LYS A 17 -13.89 -28.94 0.70
N TYR A 18 -12.82 -29.53 0.17
CA TYR A 18 -11.61 -28.82 -0.25
C TYR A 18 -11.35 -28.89 -1.76
N GLY A 19 -11.91 -29.87 -2.48
CA GLY A 19 -11.73 -30.03 -3.92
C GLY A 19 -12.18 -28.81 -4.74
N PRO A 20 -13.34 -28.17 -4.46
CA PRO A 20 -13.72 -26.92 -5.13
C PRO A 20 -12.74 -25.77 -4.85
N ARG A 21 -12.15 -25.71 -3.65
CA ARG A 21 -11.15 -24.68 -3.27
C ARG A 21 -9.80 -24.95 -3.92
N LEU A 22 -9.45 -26.22 -4.13
CA LEU A 22 -8.27 -26.65 -4.85
C LEU A 22 -8.45 -26.58 -6.38
N ALA A 23 -9.68 -26.63 -6.89
CA ALA A 23 -10.01 -26.43 -8.30
C ALA A 23 -10.19 -24.94 -8.67
N GLN A 24 -10.53 -24.09 -7.69
CA GLN A 24 -10.55 -22.63 -7.82
C GLN A 24 -9.17 -22.00 -7.56
N GLY A 25 -8.27 -22.71 -6.87
CA GLY A 25 -6.87 -22.39 -6.83
C GLY A 25 -6.18 -22.92 -8.08
N THR A 26 -5.43 -22.07 -8.78
CA THR A 26 -4.44 -22.43 -9.81
C THR A 26 -4.94 -22.81 -11.22
N SER A 27 -5.57 -21.86 -11.91
CA SER A 27 -5.22 -21.60 -13.32
C SER A 27 -4.12 -20.53 -13.33
N GLY A 28 -2.87 -20.93 -13.58
CA GLY A 28 -1.71 -20.02 -13.66
C GLY A 28 -1.79 -18.91 -14.73
N PHE A 29 -2.87 -18.89 -15.51
CA PHE A 29 -3.20 -17.83 -16.46
C PHE A 29 -3.85 -16.58 -15.81
N ASP A 30 -4.45 -16.68 -14.61
CA ASP A 30 -5.23 -15.58 -14.00
C ASP A 30 -4.45 -14.68 -13.01
N VAL A 31 -3.33 -15.16 -12.46
CA VAL A 31 -2.55 -14.41 -11.46
C VAL A 31 -1.90 -13.14 -12.02
N PRO A 32 -1.29 -13.15 -13.23
CA PRO A 32 -0.76 -11.93 -13.84
C PRO A 32 -1.85 -10.88 -14.12
N ASP A 33 -3.05 -11.35 -14.47
CA ASP A 33 -4.21 -10.52 -14.81
C ASP A 33 -4.86 -9.88 -13.56
N ARG A 34 -4.95 -10.60 -12.44
CA ARG A 34 -5.39 -10.03 -11.15
C ARG A 34 -4.41 -8.98 -10.62
N ARG A 35 -3.11 -9.25 -10.64
CA ARG A 35 -2.09 -8.28 -10.26
C ARG A 35 -2.12 -7.04 -11.15
N GLY A 36 -2.28 -7.23 -12.46
CA GLY A 36 -2.44 -6.15 -13.42
C GLY A 36 -3.62 -5.26 -13.07
N ARG A 37 -4.78 -5.85 -12.76
CA ARG A 37 -5.96 -5.11 -12.29
C ARG A 37 -5.72 -4.37 -10.98
N PHE A 38 -5.20 -5.04 -9.96
CA PHE A 38 -4.92 -4.41 -8.66
C PHE A 38 -4.02 -3.18 -8.82
N ASN A 39 -2.93 -3.32 -9.59
CA ASN A 39 -2.01 -2.21 -9.86
C ASN A 39 -2.67 -1.10 -10.69
N ALA A 40 -3.53 -1.44 -11.65
CA ALA A 40 -4.29 -0.45 -12.41
C ALA A 40 -5.28 0.32 -11.54
N ASP A 41 -5.99 -0.37 -10.64
CA ASP A 41 -6.93 0.23 -9.70
C ASP A 41 -6.20 1.12 -8.68
N PHE A 42 -5.07 0.66 -8.15
CA PHE A 42 -4.27 1.49 -7.26
C PHE A 42 -3.69 2.73 -7.98
N ARG A 43 -3.29 2.62 -9.25
CA ARG A 43 -2.91 3.81 -10.04
C ARG A 43 -4.05 4.82 -10.20
N ARG A 44 -5.30 4.35 -10.37
CA ARG A 44 -6.46 5.25 -10.38
C ARG A 44 -6.65 5.93 -9.03
N ILE A 45 -6.56 5.17 -7.93
CA ILE A 45 -6.66 5.75 -6.57
C ILE A 45 -5.55 6.76 -6.31
N LEU A 46 -4.32 6.50 -6.77
CA LEU A 46 -3.24 7.47 -6.71
C LEU A 46 -3.62 8.78 -7.40
N ALA A 47 -4.12 8.70 -8.64
CA ALA A 47 -4.47 9.87 -9.44
C ALA A 47 -5.71 10.61 -8.92
N ASP A 48 -6.73 9.89 -8.49
CA ASP A 48 -8.06 10.44 -8.21
C ASP A 48 -8.23 10.86 -6.74
N ILE A 49 -7.47 10.25 -5.82
CA ILE A 49 -7.61 10.46 -4.37
C ILE A 49 -6.31 10.94 -3.75
N ILE A 50 -5.23 10.16 -3.87
CA ILE A 50 -4.03 10.38 -3.05
C ILE A 50 -3.28 11.62 -3.50
N VAL A 51 -2.99 11.77 -4.80
CA VAL A 51 -2.24 12.92 -5.32
C VAL A 51 -2.98 14.24 -5.06
N PRO A 52 -4.28 14.37 -5.35
CA PRO A 52 -5.02 15.60 -5.02
C PRO A 52 -4.98 15.93 -3.52
N THR A 53 -5.15 14.93 -2.65
CA THR A 53 -5.12 15.10 -1.19
C THR A 53 -3.73 15.56 -0.72
N PHE A 54 -2.67 14.88 -1.17
CA PHE A 54 -1.30 15.23 -0.80
C PHE A 54 -0.89 16.60 -1.34
N LYS A 55 -1.34 16.95 -2.55
CA LYS A 55 -1.11 18.28 -3.11
C LYS A 55 -1.80 19.37 -2.28
N ALA A 56 -3.05 19.17 -1.88
CA ALA A 56 -3.77 20.14 -1.06
C ALA A 56 -3.05 20.36 0.30
N ILE A 57 -2.66 19.29 0.97
CA ILE A 57 -1.89 19.37 2.23
C ILE A 57 -0.51 20.01 2.00
N GLY A 58 0.16 19.65 0.91
CA GLY A 58 1.42 20.25 0.51
C GLY A 58 1.31 21.77 0.26
N ASP A 59 0.23 22.21 -0.37
CA ASP A 59 -0.04 23.63 -0.62
C ASP A 59 -0.23 24.41 0.71
N GLU A 60 -0.86 23.80 1.72
CA GLU A 60 -0.96 24.37 3.08
C GLU A 60 0.41 24.44 3.78
N LEU A 61 1.24 23.39 3.65
CA LEU A 61 2.62 23.42 4.15
C LEU A 61 3.44 24.53 3.46
N ALA A 62 3.26 24.71 2.16
CA ALA A 62 3.93 25.75 1.38
C ALA A 62 3.48 27.15 1.79
N ALA A 63 2.18 27.35 2.08
CA ALA A 63 1.65 28.61 2.62
C ALA A 63 2.28 28.97 3.97
N SER A 64 2.71 27.98 4.75
CA SER A 64 3.43 28.15 6.01
C SER A 64 4.96 28.30 5.85
N GLY A 65 5.45 28.32 4.60
CA GLY A 65 6.86 28.54 4.27
C GLY A 65 7.72 27.26 4.19
N HIS A 66 7.11 26.08 4.20
CA HIS A 66 7.79 24.82 3.88
C HIS A 66 7.77 24.57 2.37
N THR A 67 8.31 23.44 1.92
CA THR A 67 8.22 23.00 0.52
C THR A 67 7.88 21.52 0.48
N TYR A 68 7.32 21.07 -0.62
CA TYR A 68 7.03 19.66 -0.82
C TYR A 68 7.33 19.25 -2.27
N ARG A 69 7.45 17.95 -2.48
CA ARG A 69 7.56 17.35 -3.81
C ARG A 69 6.85 16.02 -3.82
N ILE A 70 6.14 15.74 -4.91
CA ILE A 70 5.49 14.45 -5.15
C ILE A 70 6.22 13.76 -6.30
N GLU A 71 6.60 12.50 -6.11
CA GLU A 71 7.23 11.66 -7.13
C GLU A 71 6.46 10.36 -7.32
N HIS A 72 6.44 9.86 -8.55
CA HIS A 72 5.75 8.62 -8.93
C HIS A 72 6.75 7.59 -9.40
N ASP A 73 6.55 6.33 -9.00
CA ASP A 73 7.30 5.16 -9.51
C ASP A 73 8.84 5.32 -9.43
N VAL A 74 9.35 6.14 -8.51
CA VAL A 74 10.80 6.34 -8.29
C VAL A 74 11.44 5.25 -7.43
N GLY A 75 10.62 4.53 -6.68
CA GLY A 75 11.05 3.49 -5.77
C GLY A 75 11.05 2.08 -6.39
N GLU A 76 11.73 1.13 -5.74
CA GLU A 76 11.88 -0.26 -6.25
C GLU A 76 10.55 -0.99 -6.54
N GLN A 77 9.51 -0.68 -5.76
CA GLN A 77 8.19 -1.28 -5.93
C GLN A 77 7.28 -0.32 -6.69
N THR A 78 6.61 -0.83 -7.73
CA THR A 78 5.69 -0.07 -8.57
C THR A 78 4.34 -0.79 -8.72
N PRO A 79 3.22 -0.06 -8.81
CA PRO A 79 3.12 1.41 -8.70
C PRO A 79 3.44 1.95 -7.30
N SER A 80 4.02 3.15 -7.24
CA SER A 80 4.35 3.86 -6.01
C SER A 80 4.25 5.38 -6.12
N LEU A 81 4.21 6.02 -4.95
CA LEU A 81 4.20 7.46 -4.76
C LEU A 81 5.10 7.82 -3.57
N GLU A 82 5.90 8.86 -3.72
CA GLU A 82 6.66 9.48 -2.64
C GLU A 82 6.24 10.94 -2.47
N PHE A 83 5.94 11.34 -1.24
CA PHE A 83 5.62 12.69 -0.85
C PHE A 83 6.70 13.21 0.10
N HIS A 84 7.62 13.98 -0.46
CA HIS A 84 8.74 14.56 0.27
C HIS A 84 8.32 15.84 0.96
N ILE A 85 8.66 15.95 2.24
CA ILE A 85 8.34 17.08 3.10
C ILE A 85 9.64 17.82 3.41
N LEU A 86 9.81 18.99 2.79
CA LEU A 86 11.00 19.82 2.95
C LEU A 86 10.70 20.93 3.96
N LEU A 87 11.02 20.67 5.22
CA LEU A 87 10.78 21.61 6.29
C LEU A 87 11.79 22.76 6.26
N ARG A 88 11.29 24.00 6.30
CA ARG A 88 12.12 25.17 6.53
C ARG A 88 12.98 25.01 7.79
N GLY A 89 14.28 25.24 7.66
CA GLY A 89 15.24 25.14 8.75
C GLY A 89 15.79 23.73 8.98
N VAL A 90 15.26 22.73 8.29
CA VAL A 90 15.80 21.36 8.27
C VAL A 90 16.67 21.19 7.00
N PRO A 91 17.81 20.49 7.07
CA PRO A 91 18.62 20.19 5.89
C PRO A 91 17.81 19.52 4.79
N ALA A 92 18.04 19.90 3.52
CA ALA A 92 17.27 19.39 2.39
C ALA A 92 17.53 17.89 2.11
N ASP A 93 18.64 17.35 2.61
CA ASP A 93 18.99 15.93 2.58
C ASP A 93 18.39 15.13 3.76
N ALA A 94 17.67 15.79 4.67
CA ALA A 94 16.86 15.10 5.66
C ALA A 94 15.78 14.29 4.93
N ASN A 95 15.91 12.96 5.00
CA ASN A 95 14.99 12.03 4.36
C ASN A 95 13.64 11.98 5.09
N ASN A 96 12.83 13.01 4.86
CA ASN A 96 11.47 13.16 5.39
C ASN A 96 10.48 12.94 4.25
N LEU A 97 9.88 11.75 4.19
CA LEU A 97 8.90 11.45 3.14
C LEU A 97 7.85 10.46 3.61
N ILE A 98 6.65 10.57 3.03
CA ILE A 98 5.62 9.55 3.09
C ILE A 98 5.68 8.77 1.79
N ARG A 99 5.72 7.44 1.87
CA ARG A 99 5.79 6.56 0.71
C ARG A 99 4.59 5.62 0.68
N LEU A 100 3.99 5.45 -0.48
CA LEU A 100 2.99 4.43 -0.74
C LEU A 100 3.42 3.56 -1.91
N PHE A 101 3.29 2.26 -1.79
CA PHE A 101 3.62 1.34 -2.88
C PHE A 101 2.78 0.08 -2.85
N SER A 102 2.53 -0.46 -4.04
CA SER A 102 1.92 -1.79 -4.19
C SER A 102 2.96 -2.87 -3.97
N ARG A 103 2.65 -3.81 -3.09
CA ARG A 103 3.39 -5.05 -2.88
C ARG A 103 2.51 -6.23 -3.26
N ALA A 104 3.06 -7.15 -4.05
CA ALA A 104 2.42 -8.44 -4.28
C ALA A 104 2.78 -9.39 -3.13
N ASP A 105 1.77 -10.02 -2.52
CA ASP A 105 2.00 -11.23 -1.74
C ASP A 105 1.86 -12.46 -2.65
N ALA A 106 2.47 -13.59 -2.27
CA ALA A 106 2.40 -14.83 -3.04
C ALA A 106 1.04 -15.55 -2.90
N GLU A 107 0.17 -15.08 -1.99
CA GLU A 107 -1.09 -15.74 -1.61
C GLU A 107 -2.35 -14.89 -1.87
N GLY A 108 -2.25 -13.65 -2.34
CA GLY A 108 -3.37 -12.71 -2.50
C GLY A 108 -3.33 -11.86 -3.79
N ASP A 109 -4.29 -10.93 -3.91
CA ASP A 109 -4.45 -10.04 -5.07
C ASP A 109 -3.47 -8.83 -5.05
N GLY A 110 -2.75 -8.63 -3.95
CA GLY A 110 -1.86 -7.49 -3.68
C GLY A 110 -2.26 -6.68 -2.45
N GLU A 111 -1.33 -5.85 -1.96
CA GLU A 111 -1.59 -4.88 -0.91
C GLU A 111 -0.86 -3.57 -1.18
N VAL A 112 -1.37 -2.46 -0.63
CA VAL A 112 -0.67 -1.18 -0.62
C VAL A 112 -0.11 -0.96 0.78
N ILE A 113 1.18 -0.64 0.86
CA ILE A 113 1.84 -0.29 2.11
C ILE A 113 2.09 1.22 2.09
N ALA A 114 1.76 1.89 3.19
CA ALA A 114 2.08 3.28 3.43
C ALA A 114 3.07 3.37 4.60
N GLU A 115 4.15 4.11 4.41
CA GLU A 115 5.24 4.25 5.37
C GLU A 115 5.67 5.71 5.44
N VAL A 116 6.24 6.11 6.58
CA VAL A 116 6.92 7.40 6.73
C VAL A 116 8.39 7.16 7.06
N ASN A 117 9.25 7.88 6.36
CA ASN A 117 10.66 8.01 6.65
C ASN A 117 10.91 9.35 7.32
N VAL A 118 11.67 9.32 8.42
CA VAL A 118 12.18 10.51 9.11
C VAL A 118 13.66 10.30 9.39
N GLY A 119 14.50 10.86 8.54
CA GLY A 119 15.96 10.65 8.57
C GLY A 119 16.32 9.19 8.28
N GLN A 120 16.77 8.46 9.30
CA GLN A 120 17.16 7.03 9.19
C GLN A 120 16.08 6.08 9.73
N THR A 121 14.95 6.61 10.21
CA THR A 121 13.87 5.81 10.79
C THR A 121 12.76 5.62 9.76
N LEU A 122 12.40 4.36 9.52
CA LEU A 122 11.27 3.95 8.69
C LEU A 122 10.16 3.38 9.59
N THR A 123 8.94 3.88 9.43
CA THR A 123 7.77 3.46 10.19
C THR A 123 6.61 3.12 9.23
N GLU A 124 6.07 1.91 9.32
CA GLU A 124 4.82 1.55 8.62
C GLU A 124 3.65 2.33 9.25
N LEU A 125 2.95 3.13 8.45
CA LEU A 125 1.76 3.86 8.86
C LEU A 125 0.55 2.95 8.83
N THR A 126 0.38 2.22 7.73
CA THR A 126 -0.76 1.33 7.51
C THR A 126 -0.55 0.43 6.29
N ARG A 127 -1.38 -0.61 6.19
CA ARG A 127 -1.48 -1.48 5.01
C ARG A 127 -2.92 -1.65 4.54
N PHE A 128 -3.12 -1.53 3.24
CA PHE A 128 -4.42 -1.70 2.60
C PHE A 128 -4.44 -2.97 1.76
N ARG A 129 -5.11 -4.01 2.26
CA ARG A 129 -5.44 -5.22 1.49
C ARG A 129 -6.71 -5.06 0.66
N VAL A 130 -7.48 -4.00 0.91
CA VAL A 130 -8.73 -3.69 0.22
C VAL A 130 -8.65 -2.23 -0.22
N LEU A 131 -8.49 -2.01 -1.52
CA LEU A 131 -8.27 -0.69 -2.11
C LEU A 131 -9.44 0.29 -1.86
N SER A 132 -10.68 -0.21 -1.72
CA SER A 132 -11.84 0.63 -1.43
C SER A 132 -11.81 1.29 -0.05
N ARG A 133 -10.88 0.90 0.83
CA ARG A 133 -10.65 1.56 2.12
C ARG A 133 -9.76 2.80 2.00
N ILE A 134 -9.12 2.99 0.86
CA ILE A 134 -8.34 4.20 0.56
C ILE A 134 -9.33 5.27 0.10
N THR A 135 -9.93 5.95 1.06
CA THR A 135 -10.81 7.09 0.82
C THR A 135 -10.03 8.39 1.00
N GLN A 136 -10.63 9.52 0.59
CA GLN A 136 -10.05 10.84 0.82
C GLN A 136 -9.80 11.08 2.31
N ASP A 137 -10.81 10.90 3.17
CA ASP A 137 -10.70 11.12 4.63
C ASP A 137 -9.58 10.29 5.27
N VAL A 138 -9.47 9.00 4.90
CA VAL A 138 -8.43 8.11 5.42
C VAL A 138 -7.04 8.57 4.95
N THR A 139 -6.94 9.00 3.69
CA THR A 139 -5.68 9.49 3.12
C THR A 139 -5.25 10.80 3.78
N GLU A 140 -6.19 11.70 4.03
CA GLU A 140 -5.95 12.98 4.70
C GLU A 140 -5.46 12.76 6.13
N GLN A 141 -6.18 11.98 6.93
CA GLN A 141 -5.78 11.68 8.31
C GLN A 141 -4.39 11.03 8.38
N MET A 142 -4.15 9.99 7.56
CA MET A 142 -2.85 9.33 7.50
C MET A 142 -1.72 10.29 7.13
N CYS A 143 -1.96 11.22 6.20
CA CYS A 143 -0.97 12.21 5.79
C CYS A 143 -0.67 13.21 6.91
N VAL A 144 -1.70 13.74 7.55
CA VAL A 144 -1.59 14.70 8.67
C VAL A 144 -0.85 14.08 9.85
N ASP A 145 -1.22 12.87 10.26
CA ASP A 145 -0.56 12.15 11.37
C ASP A 145 0.93 11.91 11.08
N ALA A 146 1.26 11.54 9.84
CA ALA A 146 2.64 11.34 9.43
C ALA A 146 3.44 12.66 9.38
N ILE A 147 2.82 13.76 8.93
CA ILE A 147 3.43 15.09 8.98
C ILE A 147 3.66 15.51 10.43
N GLU A 148 2.70 15.33 11.33
CA GLU A 148 2.87 15.61 12.77
C GLU A 148 4.10 14.87 13.32
N HIS A 149 4.23 13.59 13.00
CA HIS A 149 5.40 12.80 13.39
C HIS A 149 6.71 13.38 12.85
N VAL A 150 6.75 13.76 11.56
CA VAL A 150 7.93 14.41 10.94
C VAL A 150 8.28 15.70 11.68
N PHE A 151 7.31 16.57 11.99
CA PHE A 151 7.56 17.79 12.75
C PHE A 151 8.06 17.50 14.16
N ALA A 152 7.43 16.58 14.89
CA ALA A 152 7.81 16.22 16.26
C ALA A 152 9.25 15.66 16.36
N CYS A 153 9.71 14.97 15.32
CA CYS A 153 11.09 14.47 15.25
C CYS A 153 12.12 15.56 14.92
N ASN A 154 11.75 16.55 14.10
CA ASN A 154 12.66 17.62 13.65
C ASN A 154 12.66 18.87 14.56
N ALA A 155 11.68 19.00 15.47
CA ALA A 155 11.58 20.11 16.42
C ALA A 155 12.45 19.92 17.69
N ARG A 156 13.36 18.94 17.69
CA ARG A 156 14.21 18.58 18.85
C ARG A 156 15.52 19.34 18.87
#